data_AF-A0A353PTH3-F1
#
_entry.id   AF-A0A353PTH3-F1
#
_cell.length_a   1.000
_cell.length_b   1.000
_cell.length_c   1.000
_cell.angle_alpha   90.00
_cell.angle_beta   90.00
_cell.angle_gamma   90.00
#
_symmetry.space_group_name_H-M   'P 1'
#
loop_
_entity.id
_entity.type
_entity.pdbx_description
1 polymer ?
#
loop_
_entity_poly.entity_id
_entity_poly.type
_entity_poly.pdbx_seq_one_letter_code
_entity_poly.pdbx_strand_id
1 'polypeptide(L)'
;MPWKLLGFVALLVFATIFIGFNLEHRCDVSIGFTTFKDVPIFLSLLIAFALGVLVMTPFTFIRALSPPQKKGRASEHSKQSQKADTDSAKSKNQHDDTK
;
A
#
# COMPACT_ATOMS: atom_id res chain seq x y z
N MET A 1 12.46 -7.87 26.93
CA MET A 1 11.20 -7.19 27.36
C MET A 1 11.37 -5.77 27.91
N PRO A 2 12.49 -5.32 28.52
CA PRO A 2 12.67 -3.89 28.87
C PRO A 2 13.03 -3.00 27.66
N TRP A 3 13.56 -3.57 26.58
CA TRP A 3 13.94 -2.84 25.36
C TRP A 3 12.77 -2.14 24.66
N LYS A 4 11.55 -2.70 24.73
CA LYS A 4 10.34 -2.09 24.17
C LYS A 4 9.94 -0.85 24.97
N LEU A 5 10.09 -0.92 26.29
CA LEU A 5 9.85 0.21 27.20
C LEU A 5 10.90 1.30 26.99
N LEU A 6 12.19 0.93 26.92
CA LEU A 6 13.27 1.88 26.66
C LEU A 6 13.11 2.55 25.29
N GLY A 7 12.75 1.81 24.25
CA GLY A 7 12.43 2.36 22.92
C GLY A 7 11.22 3.30 22.95
N PHE A 8 10.17 2.96 23.70
CA PHE A 8 9.00 3.84 23.87
C PHE A 8 9.36 5.14 24.61
N VAL A 9 10.14 5.05 25.69
CA VAL A 9 10.62 6.23 26.42
C VAL A 9 11.51 7.09 25.53
N ALA A 10 12.43 6.49 24.78
CA ALA A 10 13.27 7.22 23.81
C ALA A 10 12.44 7.93 22.74
N LEU A 11 11.39 7.27 22.22
CA LEU A 11 10.45 7.87 21.29
C LEU A 11 9.70 9.05 21.91
N LEU A 12 9.23 8.94 23.16
CA LEU A 12 8.57 10.05 23.87
C LEU A 12 9.52 11.23 24.09
N VAL A 13 10.77 10.97 24.51
CA VAL A 13 11.77 12.03 24.66
C VAL A 13 12.02 12.73 23.33
N PHE A 14 12.20 11.97 22.25
CA PHE A 14 12.40 12.53 20.91
C PHE A 14 11.18 13.36 20.46
N ALA A 15 9.96 12.84 20.66
CA ALA A 15 8.74 13.57 20.35
C ALA A 15 8.65 14.88 21.15
N THR A 16 9.02 14.87 22.44
CA THR A 16 8.98 16.06 23.31
C THR A 16 10.00 17.10 22.87
N ILE A 17 11.22 16.70 22.51
CA ILE A 17 12.25 17.59 21.94
C ILE A 17 11.77 18.18 20.63
N PHE A 18 11.22 17.35 19.74
CA PHE A 18 10.67 17.79 18.45
C PHE A 18 9.55 18.82 18.62
N ILE A 19 8.61 18.56 19.55
CA ILE A 19 7.55 19.49 19.91
C ILE A 19 8.15 20.79 20.45
N GLY A 20 9.07 20.68 21.42
CA GLY A 20 9.76 21.81 22.06
C GLY A 20 10.47 22.72 21.07
N PHE A 21 11.21 22.16 20.12
CA PHE A 21 11.87 22.93 19.06
C PHE A 21 10.89 23.49 18.02
N ASN A 22 9.75 22.84 17.80
CA ASN A 22 8.67 23.38 16.96
C ASN A 22 7.69 24.30 17.73
N LEU A 23 8.01 24.68 18.99
CA LEU A 23 7.21 25.65 19.75
C LEU A 23 7.37 27.09 19.25
N GLU A 24 8.38 27.41 18.48
CA GLU A 24 8.51 28.78 17.94
C GLU A 24 7.84 28.91 16.57
N HIS A 25 7.70 27.79 15.87
CA HIS A 25 7.06 27.72 14.56
C HIS A 25 5.53 27.75 14.71
N ARG A 26 4.97 28.95 14.53
CA ARG A 26 3.53 29.24 14.57
C ARG A 26 3.00 29.61 13.19
N CYS A 27 1.75 29.26 12.92
CA CYS A 27 1.04 29.65 11.72
C CYS A 27 -0.44 29.96 12.01
N ASP A 28 -1.03 30.79 11.17
CA ASP A 28 -2.46 31.05 11.19
C ASP A 28 -3.17 30.01 10.33
N VAL A 29 -4.14 29.30 10.91
CA VAL A 29 -4.93 28.26 10.21
C VAL A 29 -6.34 28.78 10.02
N SER A 30 -6.76 28.98 8.76
CA SER A 30 -8.13 29.37 8.44
C SER A 30 -8.93 28.17 7.96
N ILE A 31 -10.06 27.88 8.62
CA ILE A 31 -11.01 26.81 8.25
C ILE A 31 -12.20 27.41 7.48
N GLY A 32 -11.94 28.44 6.66
CA GLY A 32 -12.94 29.16 5.86
C GLY A 32 -13.78 30.17 6.64
N PHE A 33 -14.35 29.79 7.79
CA PHE A 33 -15.23 30.67 8.59
C PHE A 33 -14.57 31.20 9.88
N THR A 34 -13.47 30.59 10.31
CA THR A 34 -12.74 30.99 11.53
C THR A 34 -11.25 30.80 11.30
N THR A 35 -10.47 31.81 11.72
CA THR A 35 -9.01 31.79 11.67
C THR A 35 -8.47 31.57 13.08
N PHE A 36 -7.77 30.47 13.26
CA PHE A 36 -7.01 30.17 14.47
C PHE A 36 -5.64 30.82 14.31
N LYS A 37 -5.34 31.80 15.16
CA LYS A 37 -4.05 32.49 15.15
C LYS A 37 -3.01 31.79 16.01
N ASP A 38 -1.75 31.93 15.62
CA ASP A 38 -0.59 31.47 16.40
C ASP A 38 -0.64 29.97 16.74
N VAL A 39 -1.12 29.15 15.80
CA VAL A 39 -1.23 27.70 16.00
C VAL A 39 0.16 27.07 15.83
N PRO A 40 0.61 26.25 16.79
CA PRO A 40 1.82 25.45 16.63
C PRO A 40 1.78 24.57 15.37
N ILE A 41 2.80 24.67 14.52
CA ILE A 41 2.87 23.88 13.28
C ILE A 41 2.83 22.37 13.56
N PHE A 42 3.51 21.90 14.61
CA PHE A 42 3.48 20.48 14.98
C PHE A 42 2.06 20.01 15.32
N LEU A 43 1.22 20.86 15.92
CA LEU A 43 -0.14 20.53 16.32
C LEU A 43 -1.04 20.41 15.09
N SER A 44 -0.93 21.34 14.13
CA SER A 44 -1.63 21.27 12.85
C SER A 44 -1.27 20.01 12.08
N LEU A 45 0.01 19.65 12.04
CA LEU A 45 0.48 18.41 11.40
C LEU A 45 -0.04 17.17 12.11
N LEU A 46 -0.05 17.16 13.45
CA LEU A 46 -0.59 16.05 14.25
C LEU A 46 -2.07 15.83 13.98
N ILE A 47 -2.87 16.91 13.93
CA ILE A 47 -4.31 16.83 13.63
C ILE A 47 -4.52 16.34 12.19
N ALA A 48 -3.80 16.89 11.22
CA ALA A 48 -3.89 16.45 9.83
C ALA A 48 -3.55 14.95 9.68
N PHE A 49 -2.49 14.50 10.35
CA PHE A 49 -2.13 13.08 10.39
C PHE A 49 -3.21 12.22 11.05
N ALA A 50 -3.72 12.64 12.22
CA ALA A 50 -4.77 11.92 12.94
C ALA A 50 -6.05 11.79 12.10
N LEU A 51 -6.47 12.86 11.42
CA LEU A 51 -7.59 12.83 10.48
C LEU A 51 -7.32 11.90 9.30
N GLY A 52 -6.13 11.95 8.72
CA GLY A 52 -5.71 11.03 7.66
C GLY A 52 -5.78 9.57 8.09
N VAL A 53 -5.28 9.24 9.28
CA VAL A 53 -5.39 7.89 9.87
C VAL A 53 -6.84 7.53 10.13
N LEU A 54 -7.65 8.45 10.67
CA LEU A 54 -9.06 8.22 10.95
C LEU A 54 -9.85 7.90 9.67
N VAL A 55 -9.57 8.59 8.57
CA VAL A 55 -10.17 8.33 7.25
C VAL A 55 -9.63 7.02 6.63
N MET A 56 -8.34 6.75 6.78
CA MET A 56 -7.70 5.53 6.26
C MET A 56 -8.14 4.27 7.01
N THR A 57 -8.46 4.38 8.30
CA THR A 57 -8.85 3.27 9.18
C THR A 57 -10.02 2.45 8.60
N PRO A 58 -11.22 3.01 8.38
CA PRO A 58 -12.33 2.23 7.83
C PRO A 58 -11.99 1.66 6.45
N PHE A 59 -11.28 2.40 5.60
CA PHE A 59 -10.90 1.92 4.27
C PHE A 59 -9.94 0.71 4.31
N THR A 60 -9.00 0.70 5.25
CA THR A 60 -8.03 -0.38 5.41
C THR A 60 -8.67 -1.62 6.02
N PHE A 61 -9.52 -1.45 7.03
CA PHE A 61 -10.26 -2.56 7.65
C PHE A 61 -11.29 -3.17 6.68
N ILE A 62 -12.01 -2.37 5.88
CA ILE A 62 -12.94 -2.88 4.86
C ILE A 62 -12.21 -3.70 3.79
N ARG A 63 -11.01 -3.28 3.37
CA ARG A 63 -10.18 -4.06 2.43
C ARG A 63 -9.66 -5.37 3.04
N ALA A 64 -9.39 -5.41 4.35
CA ALA A 64 -8.97 -6.62 5.05
C ALA A 64 -10.09 -7.69 5.15
N LEU A 65 -11.36 -7.29 5.04
CA LEU A 65 -12.51 -8.21 4.95
C LEU A 65 -12.78 -8.70 3.51
N SER A 66 -12.12 -8.13 2.50
CA SER A 66 -12.28 -8.61 1.13
C SER A 66 -11.65 -10.00 1.02
N PRO A 67 -12.39 -11.04 0.57
CA PRO A 67 -11.82 -12.36 0.38
C PRO A 67 -10.63 -12.23 -0.58
N PRO A 68 -9.54 -12.99 -0.38
CA PRO A 68 -8.43 -13.00 -1.32
C PRO A 68 -9.00 -13.25 -2.70
N GLN A 69 -8.93 -12.24 -3.58
CA GLN A 69 -9.20 -12.40 -4.99
C GLN A 69 -8.37 -13.60 -5.41
N LYS A 70 -9.02 -14.72 -5.75
CA LYS A 70 -8.35 -15.86 -6.39
C LYS A 70 -7.65 -15.24 -7.59
N LYS A 71 -6.33 -15.10 -7.49
CA LYS A 71 -5.46 -14.75 -8.62
C LYS A 71 -5.86 -15.72 -9.71
N GLY A 72 -6.61 -15.21 -10.70
CA GLY A 72 -7.08 -16.02 -11.80
C GLY A 72 -5.87 -16.75 -12.36
N ARG A 73 -5.94 -18.08 -12.36
CA ARG A 73 -5.15 -18.92 -13.25
C ARG A 73 -5.58 -18.57 -14.67
N ALA A 74 -5.13 -17.42 -15.16
CA ALA A 74 -5.31 -16.97 -16.53
C ALA A 74 -3.93 -16.88 -17.20
N SER A 75 -3.13 -17.95 -17.07
CA SER A 75 -1.84 -18.06 -17.78
C SER A 75 -1.45 -19.50 -18.11
N GLU A 76 -2.41 -20.43 -18.25
CA GLU A 76 -2.13 -21.78 -18.76
C GLU A 76 -2.94 -22.16 -20.01
N HIS A 77 -3.83 -21.30 -20.52
CA HIS A 77 -4.66 -21.62 -21.69
C HIS A 77 -4.23 -20.93 -23.01
N SER A 78 -2.99 -20.42 -23.10
CA SER A 78 -2.47 -19.86 -24.37
C SER A 78 -1.19 -20.52 -24.88
N LYS A 79 -0.71 -21.63 -24.28
CA LYS A 79 0.46 -22.36 -24.80
C LYS A 79 0.16 -23.75 -25.39
N GLN A 80 -1.07 -24.27 -25.30
CA GLN A 80 -1.38 -25.60 -25.83
C GLN A 80 -2.04 -25.60 -27.22
N SER A 81 -2.64 -24.48 -27.64
CA SER A 81 -3.31 -24.42 -28.95
C SER A 81 -2.36 -24.19 -30.15
N GLN A 82 -1.06 -23.97 -29.94
CA GLN A 82 -0.08 -23.80 -31.03
C GLN A 82 0.82 -25.02 -31.27
N LYS A 83 0.71 -26.10 -30.47
CA LYS A 83 1.49 -27.33 -30.69
C LYS A 83 0.75 -28.43 -31.45
N ALA A 84 -0.57 -28.33 -31.63
CA ALA A 84 -1.35 -29.36 -32.33
C ALA A 84 -1.27 -29.26 -33.86
N ASP A 85 -0.95 -28.09 -34.42
CA ASP A 85 -0.88 -27.89 -35.87
C ASP A 85 0.49 -28.21 -36.49
N THR A 86 1.55 -28.43 -35.69
CA THR A 86 2.88 -28.78 -36.24
C THR A 86 3.06 -30.30 -36.44
N ASP A 87 2.37 -31.15 -35.67
CA ASP A 87 2.52 -32.61 -35.79
C ASP A 87 1.63 -33.26 -36.86
N SER A 88 0.54 -32.61 -37.28
CA SER A 88 -0.36 -33.19 -38.30
C SER A 88 0.15 -33.03 -39.75
N ALA A 89 1.15 -32.17 -39.99
CA ALA A 89 1.75 -32.00 -41.31
C ALA A 89 2.90 -32.99 -41.61
N LYS A 90 3.42 -33.72 -40.60
CA LYS A 90 4.57 -34.63 -40.77
C LYS A 90 4.20 -36.11 -40.99
N SER A 91 2.94 -36.49 -40.78
CA SER A 91 2.50 -37.89 -40.91
C SER A 91 1.92 -38.27 -42.29
N LYS A 92 2.08 -37.42 -43.32
CA LYS A 92 1.53 -37.69 -44.67
C LYS A 92 2.57 -37.86 -45.79
N ASN A 93 3.87 -37.86 -45.47
CA ASN A 93 4.93 -37.91 -46.49
C ASN A 93 5.99 -39.01 -46.23
N GLN A 94 5.63 -40.11 -45.56
CA GLN A 94 6.54 -41.24 -45.41
C GLN A 94 5.78 -42.57 -45.29
N HIS A 95 4.93 -42.88 -46.27
CA HIS A 95 4.56 -44.25 -46.60
C HIS A 95 4.10 -44.34 -48.06
N ASP A 96 4.93 -43.79 -48.94
CA ASP A 96 5.03 -44.19 -50.34
C ASP A 96 6.52 -44.38 -50.59
N ASP A 97 6.89 -45.34 -51.43
CA ASP A 97 8.25 -45.86 -51.66
C ASP A 97 8.79 -46.84 -50.61
N THR A 98 8.50 -48.14 -50.77
CA THR A 98 9.47 -49.14 -51.28
C THR A 98 8.75 -50.47 -51.42
N LYS A 99 8.60 -50.94 -52.66
CA LYS A 99 8.17 -52.28 -53.04
C LYS A 99 9.38 -53.04 -53.57
#